data_AF-A0A3A8WDT1-F1
#
_entry.id   AF-A0A3A8WDT1-F1
#
_cell.length_a   1.000
_cell.length_b   1.000
_cell.length_c   1.000
_cell.angle_alpha   90.00
_cell.angle_beta   90.00
_cell.angle_gamma   90.00
#
_symmetry.space_group_name_H-M   'P 1'
#
loop_
_entity.id
_entity.type
_entity.pdbx_description
1 polymer ?
#
loop_
_entity_poly.entity_id
_entity_poly.type
_entity_poly.pdbx_seq_one_letter_code
_entity_poly.pdbx_strand_id
1 'polypeptide(L)'
;MASDKITITDRLRIDIIEKRKSRGISSYELSERTGNGHSKFWLQNIESGKTKKITKENLISLYMAMDGEDADKDNTTLEIERILNQSIGDNYKQWYELIDISDDFAENYDDDNLMDTLDELLENNIIDEIRNAVFGMSVNQKQAALTALQNFYYSLYKNSDLAFALINIPIYGVKELDTEQHNAALNDLLAISAKYNDLVLKNNSLETIKTWFERDKYYAELNKRTIQTAFVNFKNILIEILETSKQVTPNLHELANKFNMDVTFMIERGQPNVTKHYLKSFRIYDGKGFAKHIEECYKWFRVFDNEYEIEDLYTVIPKSLLNSVYAYLNTVGEIKPILE
;
A
#
# COMPACT_ATOMS: atom_id res chain seq x y z
N MET A 1 8.58 22.55 -7.20
CA MET A 1 7.77 23.41 -8.07
C MET A 1 7.80 22.78 -9.45
N ALA A 2 6.65 22.27 -9.93
CA ALA A 2 6.57 21.77 -11.30
C ALA A 2 6.93 22.91 -12.26
N SER A 3 7.61 22.60 -13.36
CA SER A 3 7.82 23.57 -14.44
C SER A 3 6.48 24.21 -14.79
N ASP A 4 6.38 25.55 -14.77
CA ASP A 4 5.16 26.28 -15.19
C ASP A 4 4.71 25.91 -16.60
N LYS A 5 5.60 25.28 -17.37
CA LYS A 5 5.36 24.73 -18.71
C LYS A 5 5.15 23.22 -18.67
N ILE A 6 4.01 22.80 -19.20
CA ILE A 6 3.56 21.42 -19.42
C ILE A 6 3.99 21.00 -20.83
N THR A 7 4.49 19.77 -20.98
CA THR A 7 4.78 19.18 -22.29
C THR A 7 3.48 18.76 -22.96
N ILE A 8 3.27 19.17 -24.22
CA ILE A 8 2.07 18.81 -24.97
C ILE A 8 2.28 17.42 -25.59
N THR A 9 1.76 16.40 -24.91
CA THR A 9 1.75 15.02 -25.39
C THR A 9 0.76 14.85 -26.54
N ASP A 10 0.86 13.76 -27.28
CA ASP A 10 -0.09 13.44 -28.34
C ASP A 10 -1.50 13.19 -27.76
N ARG A 11 -1.59 12.54 -26.59
CA ARG A 11 -2.85 12.36 -25.84
C ARG A 11 -3.54 13.70 -25.56
N LEU A 12 -2.81 14.65 -24.96
CA LEU A 12 -3.35 15.98 -24.68
C LEU A 12 -3.76 16.71 -25.98
N ARG A 13 -2.97 16.58 -27.04
CA ARG A 13 -3.27 17.23 -28.32
C ARG A 13 -4.54 16.66 -28.96
N ILE A 14 -4.69 15.34 -28.97
CA ILE A 14 -5.86 14.67 -29.52
C ILE A 14 -7.10 15.10 -28.74
N ASP A 15 -7.03 15.09 -27.41
CA ASP A 15 -8.14 15.51 -26.56
C ASP A 15 -8.56 16.97 -26.83
N ILE A 16 -7.61 17.91 -26.88
CA ILE A 16 -7.88 19.31 -27.26
C ILE A 16 -8.61 19.38 -28.62
N ILE A 17 -8.18 18.61 -29.61
CA ILE A 17 -8.79 18.60 -30.96
C ILE A 17 -10.21 18.03 -30.90
N GLU A 18 -10.41 16.91 -30.21
CA GLU A 18 -11.68 16.21 -30.14
C GLU A 18 -12.72 17.01 -29.35
N LYS A 19 -12.33 17.52 -28.16
CA LYS A 19 -13.18 18.37 -27.33
C LYS A 19 -13.58 19.65 -28.06
N ARG A 20 -12.64 20.31 -28.75
CA ARG A 20 -12.99 21.48 -29.56
C ARG A 20 -13.99 21.14 -30.68
N LYS A 21 -13.74 20.06 -31.42
CA LYS A 21 -14.59 19.64 -32.54
C LYS A 21 -15.99 19.24 -32.09
N SER A 22 -16.13 18.55 -30.94
CA SER A 22 -17.43 18.15 -30.40
C SER A 22 -18.29 19.37 -30.00
N ARG A 23 -17.64 20.49 -29.65
CA ARG A 23 -18.29 21.79 -29.39
C ARG A 23 -18.54 22.63 -30.65
N GLY A 24 -18.11 22.17 -31.83
CA GLY A 24 -18.29 22.89 -33.10
C GLY A 24 -17.45 24.17 -33.25
N ILE A 25 -16.41 24.36 -32.44
CA ILE A 25 -15.61 25.59 -32.41
C ILE A 25 -14.44 25.47 -33.39
N SER A 26 -14.16 26.51 -34.18
CA SER A 26 -12.97 26.51 -35.05
C SER A 26 -11.68 26.80 -34.27
N SER A 27 -10.52 26.33 -34.73
CA SER A 27 -9.24 26.58 -34.03
C SER A 27 -8.91 28.07 -33.95
N TYR A 28 -9.33 28.84 -34.95
CA TYR A 28 -9.23 30.30 -35.00
C TYR A 28 -10.07 30.94 -33.90
N GLU A 29 -11.35 30.60 -33.87
CA GLU A 29 -12.32 31.14 -32.92
C GLU A 29 -11.94 30.80 -31.47
N LEU A 30 -11.50 29.58 -31.20
CA LEU A 30 -11.05 29.21 -29.86
C LEU A 30 -9.77 29.95 -29.44
N SER A 31 -8.86 30.22 -30.39
CA SER A 31 -7.65 31.01 -30.12
C SER A 31 -8.01 32.43 -29.66
N GLU A 32 -9.02 33.05 -30.28
CA GLU A 32 -9.53 34.37 -29.87
C GLU A 32 -10.25 34.30 -28.51
N ARG A 33 -11.13 33.31 -28.33
CA ARG A 33 -11.91 33.10 -27.09
C ARG A 33 -11.06 32.85 -25.85
N THR A 34 -9.90 32.19 -25.99
CA THR A 34 -9.01 31.88 -24.86
C THR A 34 -8.44 33.14 -24.18
N GLY A 35 -8.53 34.31 -24.82
CA GLY A 35 -8.44 35.61 -24.12
C GLY A 35 -7.07 36.07 -23.63
N ASN A 36 -5.98 35.37 -23.96
CA ASN A 36 -4.64 35.62 -23.36
C ASN A 36 -3.63 36.33 -24.30
N GLY A 37 -4.10 37.10 -25.29
CA GLY A 37 -3.23 37.81 -26.24
C GLY A 37 -2.50 36.91 -27.24
N HIS A 38 -2.97 35.67 -27.40
CA HIS A 38 -2.41 34.70 -28.34
C HIS A 38 -2.74 35.06 -29.79
N SER A 39 -1.84 34.72 -30.71
CA SER A 39 -2.12 34.89 -32.14
C SER A 39 -3.27 33.98 -32.58
N LYS A 40 -3.99 34.36 -33.64
CA LYS A 40 -5.02 33.54 -34.29
C LYS A 40 -4.57 32.14 -34.74
N PHE A 41 -3.27 31.90 -34.83
CA PHE A 41 -2.66 30.62 -35.22
C PHE A 41 -2.15 29.81 -34.03
N TRP A 42 -2.31 30.30 -32.79
CA TRP A 42 -1.74 29.69 -31.61
C TRP A 42 -2.23 28.26 -31.39
N LEU A 43 -3.56 28.06 -31.42
CA LEU A 43 -4.12 26.72 -31.28
C LEU A 43 -3.76 25.84 -32.48
N GLN A 44 -3.77 26.37 -33.70
CA GLN A 44 -3.35 25.60 -34.87
C GLN A 44 -1.89 25.11 -34.77
N ASN A 45 -1.01 25.88 -34.14
CA ASN A 45 0.37 25.47 -33.87
C ASN A 45 0.46 24.39 -32.78
N ILE A 46 -0.44 24.39 -31.80
CA ILE A 46 -0.59 23.31 -30.82
C ILE A 46 -1.09 22.03 -31.51
N GLU A 47 -2.16 22.13 -32.29
CA GLU A 47 -2.79 21.01 -33.01
C GLU A 47 -1.89 20.40 -34.09
N SER A 48 -1.02 21.20 -34.72
CA SER A 48 -0.03 20.70 -35.68
C SER A 48 1.25 20.16 -35.04
N GLY A 49 1.37 20.23 -33.71
CA GLY A 49 2.55 19.76 -32.97
C GLY A 49 3.79 20.66 -33.11
N LYS A 50 3.66 21.86 -33.70
CA LYS A 50 4.72 22.87 -33.74
C LYS A 50 5.04 23.40 -32.34
N THR A 51 4.01 23.68 -31.55
CA THR A 51 4.15 24.05 -30.14
C THR A 51 4.33 22.78 -29.31
N LYS A 52 5.43 22.70 -28.54
CA LYS A 52 5.76 21.54 -27.70
C LYS A 52 5.44 21.72 -26.21
N LYS A 53 5.27 22.97 -25.77
CA LYS A 53 5.04 23.31 -24.36
C LYS A 53 3.97 24.39 -24.23
N ILE A 54 3.13 24.29 -23.20
CA ILE A 54 2.08 25.25 -22.85
C ILE A 54 2.16 25.57 -21.36
N THR A 55 1.80 26.78 -20.94
CA THR A 55 1.76 27.10 -19.50
C THR A 55 0.50 26.52 -18.85
N LYS A 56 0.57 26.21 -17.54
CA LYS A 56 -0.61 25.78 -16.75
C LYS A 56 -1.81 26.68 -16.99
N GLU A 57 -1.65 28.00 -16.82
CA GLU A 57 -2.72 28.98 -16.97
C GLU A 57 -3.33 28.97 -18.38
N ASN A 58 -2.49 28.92 -19.42
CA ASN A 58 -2.99 28.89 -20.80
C ASN A 58 -3.72 27.59 -21.12
N LEU A 59 -3.30 26.46 -20.53
CA LEU A 59 -3.98 25.18 -20.72
C LEU A 59 -5.36 25.20 -20.05
N ILE A 60 -5.44 25.69 -18.81
CA ILE A 60 -6.71 25.84 -18.08
C ILE A 60 -7.63 26.81 -18.83
N SER A 61 -7.15 27.99 -19.23
CA SER A 61 -7.93 28.96 -20.00
C SER A 61 -8.45 28.38 -21.32
N LEU A 62 -7.65 27.55 -21.99
CA LEU A 62 -8.06 26.89 -23.23
C LEU A 62 -9.25 25.95 -23.00
N TYR A 63 -9.18 25.11 -21.95
CA TYR A 63 -10.29 24.21 -21.61
C TYR A 63 -11.52 24.96 -21.13
N MET A 64 -11.37 25.97 -20.27
CA MET A 64 -12.48 26.81 -19.85
C MET A 64 -13.16 27.52 -21.02
N ALA A 65 -12.39 27.99 -22.02
CA ALA A 65 -12.95 28.61 -23.22
C ALA A 65 -13.70 27.61 -24.13
N MET A 66 -13.39 26.31 -24.06
CA MET A 66 -14.16 25.26 -24.73
C MET A 66 -15.47 24.94 -24.01
N ASP A 67 -15.48 25.00 -22.68
CA ASP A 67 -16.64 24.67 -21.86
C ASP A 67 -17.60 25.86 -21.64
N GLY A 68 -17.13 27.10 -21.85
CA GLY A 68 -17.98 28.29 -21.88
C GLY A 68 -18.35 28.82 -20.49
N GLU A 69 -19.53 29.42 -20.36
CA GLU A 69 -19.97 30.09 -19.12
C GLU A 69 -20.18 29.11 -17.94
N ASP A 70 -20.42 27.83 -18.22
CA ASP A 70 -20.57 26.77 -17.21
C ASP A 70 -19.23 26.17 -16.75
N ALA A 71 -18.11 26.67 -17.26
CA ALA A 71 -16.78 26.14 -16.94
C ALA A 71 -16.38 26.44 -15.49
N ASP A 72 -16.30 25.39 -14.68
CA ASP A 72 -15.71 25.45 -13.35
C ASP A 72 -14.21 25.14 -13.40
N LYS A 73 -13.39 26.04 -12.84
CA LYS A 73 -11.93 25.93 -12.91
C LYS A 73 -11.41 24.67 -12.22
N ASP A 74 -12.04 24.25 -11.12
CA ASP A 74 -11.59 23.08 -10.36
C ASP A 74 -11.89 21.80 -11.14
N ASN A 75 -13.10 21.68 -11.70
CA ASN A 75 -13.48 20.59 -12.59
C ASN A 75 -12.61 20.52 -13.85
N THR A 76 -12.35 21.66 -14.49
CA THR A 76 -11.43 21.74 -15.64
C THR A 76 -10.01 21.29 -15.26
N THR A 77 -9.54 21.67 -14.08
CA THR A 77 -8.22 21.26 -13.59
C THR A 77 -8.18 19.75 -13.36
N LEU A 78 -9.21 19.17 -12.72
CA LEU A 78 -9.35 17.73 -12.50
C LEU A 78 -9.29 16.94 -13.82
N GLU A 79 -10.00 17.40 -14.84
CA GLU A 79 -10.02 16.79 -16.17
C GLU A 79 -8.62 16.80 -16.81
N ILE A 80 -7.95 17.95 -16.83
CA ILE A 80 -6.61 18.10 -17.40
C ILE A 80 -5.60 17.22 -16.66
N GLU A 81 -5.67 17.15 -15.33
CA GLU A 81 -4.75 16.35 -14.51
C GLU A 81 -4.84 14.85 -14.83
N ARG A 82 -6.05 14.32 -15.12
CA ARG A 82 -6.26 12.92 -15.55
C ARG A 82 -5.67 12.64 -16.93
N ILE A 83 -5.73 13.60 -17.85
CA ILE A 83 -5.13 13.45 -19.18
C ILE A 83 -3.60 13.44 -19.07
N LEU A 84 -3.05 14.28 -18.19
CA LEU A 84 -1.62 14.45 -18.01
C LEU A 84 -0.98 13.40 -17.09
N ASN A 85 -1.76 12.68 -16.28
CA ASN A 85 -1.30 11.90 -15.13
C ASN A 85 -0.36 12.72 -14.22
N GLN A 86 -0.64 14.01 -14.05
CA GLN A 86 0.21 14.95 -13.34
C GLN A 86 -0.65 16.01 -12.65
N SER A 87 -0.35 16.30 -11.38
CA SER A 87 -0.97 17.43 -10.71
C SER A 87 -0.48 18.76 -11.29
N ILE A 88 -1.45 19.60 -11.64
CA ILE A 88 -1.27 20.98 -12.07
C ILE A 88 -2.09 21.95 -11.20
N GLY A 89 -2.99 21.47 -10.35
CA GLY A 89 -3.76 22.27 -9.40
C GLY A 89 -2.92 22.82 -8.24
N ASP A 90 -3.58 23.53 -7.34
CA ASP A 90 -2.95 24.09 -6.13
C ASP A 90 -3.04 23.11 -4.94
N ASN A 91 -3.92 22.12 -5.03
CA ASN A 91 -4.08 21.07 -4.04
C ASN A 91 -3.13 19.91 -4.31
N TYR A 92 -2.54 19.38 -3.25
CA TYR A 92 -1.78 18.14 -3.32
C TYR A 92 -2.70 16.97 -3.67
N LYS A 93 -2.22 16.09 -4.56
CA LYS A 93 -2.91 14.86 -4.97
C LYS A 93 -1.97 13.68 -4.89
N GLN A 94 -2.53 12.55 -4.48
CA GLN A 94 -1.85 11.26 -4.51
C GLN A 94 -1.77 10.74 -5.95
N TRP A 95 -0.77 9.91 -6.23
CA TRP A 95 -0.53 9.39 -7.57
C TRP A 95 -1.74 8.59 -8.11
N TYR A 96 -2.43 7.86 -7.24
CA TYR A 96 -3.60 7.04 -7.60
C TYR A 96 -4.83 7.89 -7.96
N GLU A 97 -4.87 9.17 -7.57
CA GLU A 97 -5.93 10.11 -7.97
C GLU A 97 -5.70 10.72 -9.36
N LEU A 98 -4.50 10.52 -9.91
CA LEU A 98 -4.05 11.12 -11.16
C LEU A 98 -4.09 10.14 -12.34
N ILE A 99 -4.30 8.85 -12.09
CA ILE A 99 -4.33 7.82 -13.13
C ILE A 99 -5.74 7.31 -13.34
N ASP A 100 -5.99 6.76 -14.52
CA ASP A 100 -7.21 6.01 -14.80
C ASP A 100 -7.03 4.59 -14.24
N ILE A 101 -7.90 4.19 -13.30
CA ILE A 101 -7.93 2.83 -12.76
C ILE A 101 -8.48 1.90 -13.84
N SER A 102 -7.84 0.75 -14.08
CA SER A 102 -8.31 -0.25 -15.05
C SER A 102 -9.73 -0.68 -14.75
N ASP A 103 -10.55 -0.86 -15.78
CA ASP A 103 -11.92 -1.40 -15.65
C ASP A 103 -11.93 -2.77 -14.95
N ASP A 104 -10.83 -3.53 -15.04
CA ASP A 104 -10.65 -4.81 -14.34
C ASP A 104 -10.69 -4.65 -12.80
N PHE A 105 -10.38 -3.45 -12.28
CA PHE A 105 -10.27 -3.18 -10.84
C PHE A 105 -11.22 -2.07 -10.35
N ALA A 106 -11.67 -1.18 -11.24
CA ALA A 106 -12.39 0.06 -10.87
C ALA A 106 -13.70 -0.19 -10.09
N GLU A 107 -14.37 -1.32 -10.34
CA GLU A 107 -15.65 -1.68 -9.71
C GLU A 107 -15.50 -2.65 -8.53
N ASN A 108 -14.26 -2.99 -8.12
CA ASN A 108 -14.01 -3.84 -6.97
C ASN A 108 -13.83 -3.00 -5.69
N TYR A 109 -14.86 -2.99 -4.85
CA TYR A 109 -14.89 -2.27 -3.57
C TYR A 109 -14.68 -3.18 -2.36
N ASP A 110 -14.42 -4.46 -2.57
CA ASP A 110 -14.23 -5.45 -1.49
C ASP A 110 -12.74 -5.62 -1.19
N ASP A 111 -12.35 -5.30 0.05
CA ASP A 111 -10.95 -5.29 0.49
C ASP A 111 -10.29 -6.68 0.40
N ASP A 112 -11.02 -7.73 0.81
CA ASP A 112 -10.51 -9.10 0.75
C ASP A 112 -10.32 -9.55 -0.71
N ASN A 113 -11.27 -9.24 -1.59
CA ASN A 113 -11.17 -9.53 -3.03
C ASN A 113 -10.02 -8.77 -3.70
N LEU A 114 -9.79 -7.50 -3.35
CA LEU A 114 -8.65 -6.74 -3.84
C LEU A 114 -7.32 -7.37 -3.41
N MET A 115 -7.23 -7.88 -2.18
CA MET A 115 -6.06 -8.60 -1.68
C MET A 115 -5.86 -9.94 -2.40
N ASP A 116 -6.93 -10.72 -2.61
CA ASP A 116 -6.87 -11.97 -3.38
C ASP A 116 -6.40 -11.71 -4.83
N THR A 117 -6.91 -10.64 -5.46
CA THR A 117 -6.51 -10.23 -6.82
C THR A 117 -5.04 -9.81 -6.88
N LEU A 118 -4.56 -9.12 -5.84
CA LEU A 118 -3.15 -8.75 -5.71
C LEU A 118 -2.27 -9.99 -5.61
N ASP A 119 -2.63 -10.95 -4.75
CA ASP A 119 -1.88 -12.18 -4.56
C ASP A 119 -1.81 -12.99 -5.86
N GLU A 120 -2.93 -13.13 -6.58
CA GLU A 120 -2.96 -13.75 -7.90
C GLU A 120 -2.03 -13.04 -8.90
N LEU A 121 -2.10 -11.71 -8.99
CA LEU A 121 -1.27 -10.93 -9.92
C LEU A 121 0.22 -11.06 -9.60
N LEU A 122 0.58 -11.06 -8.31
CA LEU A 122 1.97 -11.19 -7.88
C LEU A 122 2.49 -12.61 -8.12
N GLU A 123 1.78 -13.62 -7.62
CA GLU A 123 2.25 -15.01 -7.61
C GLU A 123 2.14 -15.69 -8.97
N ASN A 124 1.02 -15.53 -9.66
CA ASN A 124 0.72 -16.28 -10.88
C ASN A 124 1.18 -15.56 -12.16
N ASN A 125 1.31 -14.23 -12.13
CA ASN A 125 1.62 -13.46 -13.33
C ASN A 125 3.02 -12.83 -13.24
N ILE A 126 3.27 -11.96 -12.26
CA ILE A 126 4.50 -11.16 -12.22
C ILE A 126 5.74 -12.02 -11.94
N ILE A 127 5.69 -12.89 -10.93
CA ILE A 127 6.85 -13.68 -10.51
C ILE A 127 7.34 -14.61 -11.63
N ASP A 128 6.41 -15.28 -12.32
CA ASP A 128 6.74 -16.22 -13.38
C ASP A 128 7.31 -15.52 -14.62
N GLU A 129 6.75 -14.37 -15.02
CA GLU A 129 7.29 -13.58 -16.13
C GLU A 129 8.73 -13.09 -15.85
N ILE A 130 9.00 -12.61 -14.62
CA ILE A 130 10.36 -12.22 -14.21
C ILE A 130 11.32 -13.40 -14.30
N ARG A 131 10.93 -14.57 -13.75
CA ARG A 131 11.78 -15.77 -13.75
C ARG A 131 12.07 -16.25 -15.18
N ASN A 132 11.05 -16.31 -16.03
CA ASN A 132 11.17 -16.74 -17.41
C ASN A 132 12.08 -15.81 -18.21
N ALA A 133 11.92 -14.49 -18.05
CA ALA A 133 12.78 -13.50 -18.69
C ALA A 133 14.25 -13.66 -18.27
N VAL A 134 14.51 -13.84 -16.96
CA VAL A 134 15.87 -13.97 -16.43
C VAL A 134 16.52 -15.32 -16.78
N PHE A 135 15.74 -16.40 -16.90
CA PHE A 135 16.28 -17.74 -17.14
C PHE A 135 17.16 -17.81 -18.40
N GLY A 136 16.68 -17.22 -19.50
CA GLY A 136 17.36 -17.20 -20.80
C GLY A 136 18.54 -16.23 -20.91
N MET A 137 18.79 -15.40 -19.90
CA MET A 137 19.84 -14.38 -19.92
C MET A 137 21.25 -14.97 -19.68
N SER A 138 22.25 -14.33 -20.28
CA SER A 138 23.67 -14.54 -19.94
C SER A 138 23.98 -14.09 -18.50
N VAL A 139 25.16 -14.45 -17.98
CA VAL A 139 25.57 -14.11 -16.60
C VAL A 139 25.53 -12.60 -16.34
N ASN A 140 26.10 -11.78 -17.23
CA ASN A 140 26.13 -10.33 -17.05
C ASN A 140 24.72 -9.71 -17.09
N GLN A 141 23.85 -10.24 -17.96
CA GLN A 141 22.44 -9.81 -18.01
C GLN A 141 21.69 -10.20 -16.73
N LYS A 142 21.94 -11.40 -16.18
CA LYS A 142 21.37 -11.83 -14.89
C LYS A 142 21.80 -10.90 -13.75
N GLN A 143 23.07 -10.51 -13.69
CA GLN A 143 23.58 -9.57 -12.69
C GLN A 143 22.92 -8.19 -12.79
N ALA A 144 22.75 -7.68 -14.02
CA ALA A 144 22.05 -6.42 -14.26
C ALA A 144 20.57 -6.51 -13.87
N ALA A 145 19.88 -7.60 -14.23
CA ALA A 145 18.49 -7.84 -13.87
C ALA A 145 18.29 -7.92 -12.34
N LEU A 146 19.17 -8.64 -11.63
CA LEU A 146 19.12 -8.71 -10.16
C LEU A 146 19.35 -7.34 -9.50
N THR A 147 20.22 -6.50 -10.09
CA THR A 147 20.43 -5.12 -9.61
C THR A 147 19.18 -4.27 -9.81
N ALA A 148 18.51 -4.41 -10.97
CA ALA A 148 17.25 -3.72 -11.23
C ALA A 148 16.14 -4.16 -10.27
N LEU A 149 16.00 -5.46 -10.02
CA LEU A 149 15.02 -6.01 -9.07
C LEU A 149 15.32 -5.57 -7.62
N GLN A 150 16.60 -5.50 -7.23
CA GLN A 150 16.99 -4.96 -5.94
C GLN A 150 16.60 -3.48 -5.79
N ASN A 151 16.84 -2.67 -6.82
CA ASN A 151 16.41 -1.27 -6.81
C ASN A 151 14.88 -1.15 -6.71
N PHE A 152 14.14 -1.98 -7.45
CA PHE A 152 12.68 -2.00 -7.35
C PHE A 152 12.19 -2.36 -5.94
N TYR A 153 12.76 -3.40 -5.33
CA TYR A 153 12.47 -3.77 -3.95
C TYR A 153 12.75 -2.63 -2.97
N TYR A 154 13.90 -1.96 -3.11
CA TYR A 154 14.25 -0.80 -2.28
C TYR A 154 13.31 0.39 -2.50
N SER A 155 12.83 0.60 -3.73
CA SER A 155 11.83 1.61 -4.03
C SER A 155 10.50 1.30 -3.34
N LEU A 156 10.00 0.06 -3.42
CA LEU A 156 8.78 -0.36 -2.71
C LEU A 156 8.92 -0.19 -1.19
N TYR A 157 10.06 -0.62 -0.64
CA TYR A 157 10.32 -0.59 0.80
C TYR A 157 10.44 0.84 1.36
N LYS A 158 11.05 1.77 0.62
CA LYS A 158 11.30 3.15 1.11
C LYS A 158 10.27 4.18 0.62
N ASN A 159 9.66 3.97 -0.54
CA ASN A 159 8.82 4.95 -1.21
C ASN A 159 7.85 4.29 -2.20
N SER A 160 6.88 3.56 -1.66
CA SER A 160 5.86 2.83 -2.43
C SER A 160 5.13 3.72 -3.44
N ASP A 161 4.79 4.96 -3.08
CA ASP A 161 4.08 5.89 -3.98
C ASP A 161 4.87 6.16 -5.27
N LEU A 162 6.17 6.44 -5.16
CA LEU A 162 7.02 6.65 -6.33
C LEU A 162 7.31 5.34 -7.09
N ALA A 163 7.37 4.20 -6.38
CA ALA A 163 7.55 2.90 -7.01
C ALA A 163 6.34 2.52 -7.87
N PHE A 164 5.12 2.71 -7.36
CA PHE A 164 3.88 2.48 -8.10
C PHE A 164 3.75 3.45 -9.28
N ALA A 165 4.08 4.73 -9.09
CA ALA A 165 4.12 5.70 -10.19
C ALA A 165 5.11 5.31 -11.30
N LEU A 166 6.25 4.70 -10.96
CA LEU A 166 7.24 4.24 -11.94
C LEU A 166 6.74 3.03 -12.74
N ILE A 167 6.17 2.02 -12.06
CA ILE A 167 5.69 0.81 -12.76
C ILE A 167 4.39 1.03 -13.52
N ASN A 168 3.65 2.10 -13.22
CA ASN A 168 2.49 2.53 -14.00
C ASN A 168 2.86 3.03 -15.41
N ILE A 169 4.15 3.21 -15.73
CA ILE A 169 4.58 3.57 -17.09
C ILE A 169 4.37 2.36 -18.03
N PRO A 170 3.51 2.47 -19.07
CA PRO A 170 3.17 1.34 -19.95
C PRO A 170 4.28 1.08 -20.98
N ILE A 171 5.42 0.54 -20.53
CA ILE A 171 6.59 0.27 -21.39
C ILE A 171 6.29 -0.71 -22.53
N TYR A 172 5.23 -1.53 -22.39
CA TYR A 172 4.73 -2.41 -23.45
C TYR A 172 4.22 -1.64 -24.69
N GLY A 173 4.00 -0.33 -24.59
CA GLY A 173 3.66 0.53 -25.73
C GLY A 173 4.82 0.79 -26.70
N VAL A 174 6.06 0.43 -26.34
CA VAL A 174 7.24 0.53 -27.22
C VAL A 174 7.27 -0.66 -28.17
N LYS A 175 7.36 -0.42 -29.49
CA LYS A 175 7.43 -1.51 -30.47
C LYS A 175 8.80 -2.17 -30.41
N GLU A 176 8.86 -3.41 -29.94
CA GLU A 176 10.12 -4.16 -29.77
C GLU A 176 10.92 -4.31 -31.08
N LEU A 177 10.22 -4.52 -32.21
CA LEU A 177 10.85 -4.69 -33.52
C LEU A 177 11.33 -3.36 -34.16
N ASP A 178 10.92 -2.22 -33.61
CA ASP A 178 11.44 -0.91 -34.00
C ASP A 178 12.66 -0.58 -33.15
N THR A 179 13.84 -0.95 -33.66
CA THR A 179 15.10 -0.79 -32.92
C THR A 179 15.42 0.67 -32.58
N GLU A 180 14.99 1.62 -33.40
CA GLU A 180 15.23 3.04 -33.12
C GLU A 180 14.35 3.51 -31.96
N GLN A 181 13.05 3.20 -32.02
CA GLN A 181 12.11 3.51 -30.94
C GLN A 181 12.52 2.82 -29.63
N HIS A 182 12.89 1.54 -29.70
CA HIS A 182 13.31 0.76 -28.54
C HIS A 182 14.57 1.35 -27.89
N ASN A 183 15.61 1.65 -28.66
CA ASN A 183 16.84 2.23 -28.13
C ASN A 183 16.64 3.63 -27.56
N ALA A 184 15.80 4.46 -28.18
CA ALA A 184 15.44 5.77 -27.66
C ALA A 184 14.76 5.65 -26.29
N ALA A 185 13.73 4.80 -26.19
CA ALA A 185 13.01 4.56 -24.93
C ALA A 185 13.93 4.00 -23.83
N LEU A 186 14.82 3.05 -24.17
CA LEU A 186 15.78 2.51 -23.22
C LEU A 186 16.72 3.59 -22.68
N ASN A 187 17.25 4.46 -23.54
CA ASN A 187 18.12 5.56 -23.13
C ASN A 187 17.40 6.56 -22.20
N ASP A 188 16.13 6.87 -22.48
CA ASP A 188 15.33 7.76 -21.64
C ASP A 188 15.14 7.16 -20.23
N LEU A 189 14.80 5.85 -20.14
CA LEU A 189 14.64 5.15 -18.87
C LEU A 189 15.96 5.08 -18.08
N LEU A 190 17.09 4.83 -18.76
CA LEU A 190 18.41 4.82 -18.12
C LEU A 190 18.84 6.21 -17.64
N ALA A 191 18.51 7.27 -18.38
CA ALA A 191 18.77 8.65 -17.97
C ALA A 191 17.94 9.03 -16.73
N ILE A 192 16.68 8.58 -16.66
CA ILE A 192 15.85 8.71 -15.45
C ILE A 192 16.52 7.97 -14.28
N SER A 193 16.92 6.71 -14.48
CA SER A 193 17.63 5.92 -13.47
C SER A 193 18.88 6.64 -12.93
N ALA A 194 19.72 7.19 -13.82
CA ALA A 194 20.90 7.96 -13.44
C ALA A 194 20.55 9.17 -12.55
N LYS A 195 19.50 9.93 -12.91
CA LYS A 195 19.03 11.07 -12.11
C LYS A 195 18.58 10.65 -10.71
N TYR A 196 17.90 9.52 -10.56
CA TYR A 196 17.50 9.02 -9.24
C TYR A 196 18.67 8.41 -8.47
N ASN A 197 19.67 7.84 -9.14
CA ASN A 197 20.92 7.42 -8.49
C ASN A 197 21.68 8.61 -7.89
N ASP A 198 21.68 9.77 -8.54
CA ASP A 198 22.23 11.00 -7.95
C ASP A 198 21.50 11.39 -6.65
N LEU A 199 20.17 11.20 -6.59
CA LEU A 199 19.39 11.42 -5.37
C LEU A 199 19.70 10.38 -4.29
N VAL A 200 19.94 9.12 -4.67
CA VAL A 200 20.36 8.06 -3.75
C VAL A 200 21.67 8.46 -3.07
N LEU A 201 22.67 8.91 -3.84
CA LEU A 201 23.95 9.39 -3.33
C LEU A 201 23.77 10.62 -2.44
N LYS A 202 23.07 11.65 -2.94
CA LYS A 202 22.83 12.90 -2.22
C LYS A 202 22.16 12.68 -0.86
N ASN A 203 21.23 11.74 -0.78
CA ASN A 203 20.43 11.48 0.41
C ASN A 203 20.94 10.31 1.24
N ASN A 204 22.12 9.73 0.92
CA ASN A 204 22.66 8.52 1.56
C ASN A 204 21.63 7.38 1.69
N SER A 205 20.81 7.20 0.65
CA SER A 205 19.61 6.37 0.76
C SER A 205 19.89 4.89 1.02
N LEU A 206 20.99 4.36 0.48
CA LEU A 206 21.40 2.98 0.71
C LEU A 206 21.80 2.73 2.17
N GLU A 207 22.45 3.69 2.81
CA GLU A 207 22.82 3.56 4.23
C GLU A 207 21.57 3.56 5.11
N THR A 208 20.61 4.45 4.81
CA THR A 208 19.31 4.46 5.48
C THR A 208 18.60 3.10 5.38
N ILE A 209 18.57 2.51 4.18
CA ILE A 209 17.93 1.20 3.95
C ILE A 209 18.61 0.10 4.76
N LYS A 210 19.95 0.07 4.80
CA LYS A 210 20.68 -0.89 5.63
C LYS A 210 20.34 -0.76 7.11
N THR A 211 20.34 0.47 7.64
CA THR A 211 19.95 0.71 9.03
C THR A 211 18.51 0.25 9.30
N TRP A 212 17.60 0.46 8.34
CA TRP A 212 16.21 0.01 8.50
C TRP A 212 16.12 -1.52 8.48
N PHE A 213 16.83 -2.24 7.60
CA PHE A 213 16.87 -3.70 7.64
C PHE A 213 17.42 -4.25 8.95
N GLU A 214 18.45 -3.61 9.52
CA GLU A 214 18.97 -4.01 10.83
C GLU A 214 17.94 -3.81 11.94
N ARG A 215 17.19 -2.70 11.89
CA ARG A 215 16.10 -2.42 12.83
C ARG A 215 14.94 -3.39 12.66
N ASP A 216 14.55 -3.70 11.43
CA ASP A 216 13.47 -4.65 11.15
C ASP A 216 13.84 -6.04 11.66
N LYS A 217 15.08 -6.48 11.42
CA LYS A 217 15.59 -7.73 11.99
C LYS A 217 15.57 -7.70 13.52
N TYR A 218 15.99 -6.59 14.13
CA TYR A 218 15.93 -6.43 15.58
C TYR A 218 14.49 -6.53 16.11
N TYR A 219 13.54 -5.84 15.47
CA TYR A 219 12.14 -5.87 15.86
C TYR A 219 11.47 -7.21 15.59
N ALA A 220 11.81 -7.91 14.51
CA ALA A 220 11.33 -9.26 14.25
C ALA A 220 11.73 -10.22 15.39
N GLU A 221 13.00 -10.19 15.81
CA GLU A 221 13.49 -10.98 16.95
C GLU A 221 12.85 -10.55 18.28
N LEU A 222 12.66 -9.24 18.49
CA LEU A 222 11.99 -8.72 19.68
C LEU A 222 10.52 -9.15 19.75
N ASN A 223 9.81 -9.05 18.63
CA ASN A 223 8.41 -9.44 18.49
C ASN A 223 8.26 -10.94 18.75
N LYS A 224 9.12 -11.76 18.14
CA LYS A 224 9.19 -13.20 18.38
C LYS A 224 9.37 -13.54 19.86
N ARG A 225 10.35 -12.93 20.54
CA ARG A 225 10.55 -13.11 21.99
C ARG A 225 9.34 -12.65 22.81
N THR A 226 8.70 -11.56 22.40
CA THR A 226 7.50 -11.02 23.04
C THR A 226 6.34 -12.01 22.94
N ILE A 227 6.11 -12.59 21.76
CA ILE A 227 5.09 -13.61 21.53
C ILE A 227 5.40 -14.89 22.31
N GLN A 228 6.64 -15.36 22.30
CA GLN A 228 7.08 -16.53 23.09
C GLN A 228 6.85 -16.30 24.59
N THR A 229 7.14 -15.10 25.10
CA THR A 229 6.86 -14.73 26.50
C THR A 229 5.35 -14.74 26.79
N ALA A 230 4.54 -14.17 25.89
CA ALA A 230 3.08 -14.20 25.99
C ALA A 230 2.54 -15.63 26.05
N PHE A 231 3.13 -16.55 25.27
CA PHE A 231 2.75 -17.97 25.27
C PHE A 231 3.07 -18.67 26.60
N VAL A 232 4.25 -18.41 27.17
CA VAL A 232 4.62 -18.92 28.50
C VAL A 232 3.67 -18.38 29.57
N ASN A 233 3.37 -17.07 29.53
CA ASN A 233 2.41 -16.44 30.43
C ASN A 233 1.01 -17.03 30.28
N PHE A 234 0.57 -17.27 29.04
CA PHE A 234 -0.72 -17.90 28.75
C PHE A 234 -0.83 -19.26 29.46
N LYS A 235 0.16 -20.14 29.28
CA LYS A 235 0.21 -21.43 29.99
C LYS A 235 0.15 -21.26 31.51
N ASN A 236 0.98 -20.38 32.07
CA ASN A 236 1.07 -20.19 33.51
C ASN A 236 -0.23 -19.66 34.10
N ILE A 237 -0.89 -18.72 33.42
CA ILE A 237 -2.17 -18.15 33.86
C ILE A 237 -3.30 -19.19 33.76
N LEU A 238 -3.29 -20.08 32.75
CA LEU A 238 -4.24 -21.21 32.71
C LEU A 238 -4.13 -22.11 33.94
N ILE A 239 -2.91 -22.36 34.42
CA ILE A 239 -2.67 -23.13 35.65
C ILE A 239 -3.17 -22.33 36.87
N GLU A 240 -2.84 -21.04 36.93
CA GLU A 240 -3.26 -20.13 38.00
C GLU A 240 -4.79 -20.06 38.12
N ILE A 241 -5.54 -20.04 37.01
CA ILE A 241 -7.01 -20.11 37.00
C ILE A 241 -7.52 -21.35 37.78
N LEU A 242 -6.89 -22.51 37.58
CA LEU A 242 -7.27 -23.75 38.28
C LEU A 242 -6.82 -23.78 39.74
N GLU A 243 -5.79 -23.04 40.10
CA GLU A 243 -5.38 -22.88 41.50
C GLU A 243 -6.32 -21.94 42.22
N THR A 244 -6.68 -20.80 41.60
CA THR A 244 -7.66 -19.85 42.13
C THR A 244 -9.04 -20.50 42.29
N SER A 245 -9.42 -21.44 41.41
CA SER A 245 -10.71 -22.15 41.52
C SER A 245 -10.87 -22.97 42.82
N LYS A 246 -9.77 -23.24 43.53
CA LYS A 246 -9.76 -23.97 44.80
C LYS A 246 -9.86 -23.05 46.02
N GLN A 247 -9.80 -21.73 45.82
CA GLN A 247 -9.86 -20.74 46.89
C GLN A 247 -11.31 -20.49 47.32
N VAL A 248 -11.49 -20.08 48.59
CA VAL A 248 -12.81 -19.74 49.14
C VAL A 248 -13.37 -18.46 48.52
N THR A 249 -12.49 -17.49 48.18
CA THR A 249 -12.84 -16.21 47.56
C THR A 249 -11.92 -15.91 46.36
N PRO A 250 -12.19 -16.50 45.17
CA PRO A 250 -11.37 -16.32 43.97
C PRO A 250 -11.35 -14.86 43.46
N ASN A 251 -10.17 -14.25 43.29
CA ASN A 251 -10.03 -12.92 42.66
C ASN A 251 -9.89 -13.01 41.13
N LEU A 252 -10.99 -13.36 40.45
CA LEU A 252 -10.97 -13.51 38.99
C LEU A 252 -10.79 -12.19 38.23
N HIS A 253 -11.12 -11.05 38.86
CA HIS A 253 -10.92 -9.73 38.24
C HIS A 253 -9.43 -9.41 38.08
N GLU A 254 -8.64 -9.66 39.12
CA GLU A 254 -7.18 -9.52 39.04
C GLU A 254 -6.57 -10.47 38.02
N LEU A 255 -7.05 -11.71 37.97
CA LEU A 255 -6.58 -12.71 37.02
C LEU A 255 -6.91 -12.38 35.56
N ALA A 256 -8.10 -11.82 35.30
CA ALA A 256 -8.49 -11.32 33.98
C ALA A 256 -7.61 -10.13 33.55
N ASN A 257 -7.29 -9.21 34.48
CA ASN A 257 -6.37 -8.10 34.20
C ASN A 257 -4.96 -8.59 33.89
N LYS A 258 -4.46 -9.54 34.68
CA LYS A 258 -3.18 -10.20 34.45
C LYS A 258 -3.13 -10.87 33.08
N PHE A 259 -4.18 -11.63 32.72
CA PHE A 259 -4.30 -12.26 31.40
C PHE A 259 -4.22 -11.21 30.27
N ASN A 260 -4.97 -10.13 30.39
CA ASN A 260 -4.93 -9.07 29.38
C ASN A 260 -3.55 -8.41 29.25
N MET A 261 -2.87 -8.14 30.37
CA MET A 261 -1.56 -7.48 30.36
C MET A 261 -0.44 -8.38 29.85
N ASP A 262 -0.41 -9.62 30.32
CA ASP A 262 0.72 -10.55 30.17
C ASP A 262 0.56 -11.50 28.98
N VAL A 263 -0.64 -11.59 28.41
CA VAL A 263 -0.94 -12.39 27.22
C VAL A 263 -1.43 -11.47 26.11
N THR A 264 -2.63 -10.91 26.26
CA THR A 264 -3.33 -10.25 25.14
C THR A 264 -2.58 -9.03 24.61
N PHE A 265 -2.15 -8.13 25.49
CA PHE A 265 -1.41 -6.94 25.10
C PHE A 265 0.07 -7.22 24.84
N MET A 266 0.62 -8.35 25.29
CA MET A 266 1.92 -8.80 24.79
C MET A 266 1.81 -9.30 23.35
N ILE A 267 0.75 -10.05 23.02
CA ILE A 267 0.46 -10.45 21.64
C ILE A 267 0.29 -9.21 20.75
N GLU A 268 -0.51 -8.23 21.16
CA GLU A 268 -0.71 -6.98 20.40
C GLU A 268 0.61 -6.21 20.19
N ARG A 269 1.53 -6.23 21.16
CA ARG A 269 2.85 -5.59 21.01
C ARG A 269 3.75 -6.33 20.02
N GLY A 270 3.72 -7.67 20.03
CA GLY A 270 4.52 -8.49 19.12
C GLY A 270 3.94 -8.54 17.71
N GLN A 271 2.62 -8.50 17.57
CA GLN A 271 1.91 -8.45 16.31
C GLN A 271 0.78 -7.39 16.39
N PRO A 272 1.04 -6.18 15.88
CA PRO A 272 0.06 -5.09 15.90
C PRO A 272 -1.27 -5.45 15.22
N ASN A 273 -2.36 -4.86 15.72
CA ASN A 273 -3.75 -5.02 15.29
C ASN A 273 -4.40 -6.39 15.59
N VAL A 274 -3.75 -7.27 16.35
CA VAL A 274 -4.31 -8.59 16.67
C VAL A 274 -5.61 -8.49 17.47
N THR A 275 -5.76 -7.52 18.36
CA THR A 275 -7.01 -7.27 19.11
C THR A 275 -8.16 -6.77 18.24
N LYS A 276 -7.85 -6.13 17.10
CA LYS A 276 -8.85 -5.69 16.12
C LYS A 276 -9.36 -6.86 15.28
N HIS A 277 -8.47 -7.76 14.85
CA HIS A 277 -8.80 -8.81 13.88
C HIS A 277 -9.11 -10.18 14.52
N TYR A 278 -8.39 -10.57 15.58
CA TYR A 278 -8.44 -11.93 16.15
C TYR A 278 -8.93 -11.97 17.60
N LEU A 279 -8.37 -11.14 18.48
CA LEU A 279 -8.57 -11.23 19.94
C LEU A 279 -9.66 -10.27 20.44
N LYS A 280 -10.87 -10.41 19.89
CA LYS A 280 -11.97 -9.45 20.06
C LYS A 280 -12.61 -9.47 21.45
N SER A 281 -12.44 -10.56 22.21
CA SER A 281 -13.08 -10.76 23.52
C SER A 281 -12.21 -10.35 24.72
N PHE A 282 -11.20 -9.50 24.51
CA PHE A 282 -10.28 -9.05 25.57
C PHE A 282 -10.95 -8.24 26.70
N ARG A 283 -12.16 -7.73 26.47
CA ARG A 283 -12.98 -7.12 27.53
C ARG A 283 -13.73 -8.22 28.28
N ILE A 284 -13.09 -8.72 29.35
CA ILE A 284 -13.59 -9.83 30.16
C ILE A 284 -14.49 -9.31 31.28
N TYR A 285 -15.79 -9.64 31.24
CA TYR A 285 -16.78 -9.23 32.25
C TYR A 285 -17.40 -10.39 33.03
N ASP A 286 -17.33 -11.61 32.49
CA ASP A 286 -17.87 -12.82 33.09
C ASP A 286 -17.02 -14.05 32.73
N GLY A 287 -17.31 -15.17 33.37
CA GLY A 287 -16.58 -16.42 33.14
C GLY A 287 -16.64 -16.92 31.69
N LYS A 288 -17.79 -16.76 31.00
CA LYS A 288 -17.95 -17.17 29.60
C LYS A 288 -17.13 -16.31 28.65
N GLY A 289 -17.09 -15.01 28.88
CA GLY A 289 -16.26 -14.05 28.16
C GLY A 289 -14.78 -14.37 28.34
N PHE A 290 -14.36 -14.73 29.56
CA PHE A 290 -13.00 -15.17 29.81
C PHE A 290 -12.67 -16.46 29.05
N ALA A 291 -13.53 -17.47 29.12
CA ALA A 291 -13.34 -18.73 28.40
C ALA A 291 -13.24 -18.52 26.88
N LYS A 292 -14.11 -17.68 26.32
CA LYS A 292 -14.08 -17.31 24.90
C LYS A 292 -12.77 -16.63 24.52
N HIS A 293 -12.28 -15.70 25.34
CA HIS A 293 -11.03 -15.02 25.07
C HIS A 293 -9.81 -15.95 25.12
N ILE A 294 -9.79 -16.89 26.07
CA ILE A 294 -8.77 -17.96 26.12
C ILE A 294 -8.80 -18.79 24.83
N GLU A 295 -9.98 -19.11 24.31
CA GLU A 295 -10.12 -19.83 23.04
C GLU A 295 -9.59 -19.02 21.84
N GLU A 296 -9.86 -17.72 21.78
CA GLU A 296 -9.31 -16.82 20.76
C GLU A 296 -7.78 -16.82 20.80
N CYS A 297 -7.17 -16.65 21.99
CA CYS A 297 -5.72 -16.70 22.16
C CYS A 297 -5.13 -18.06 21.78
N TYR A 298 -5.76 -19.16 22.19
CA TYR A 298 -5.30 -20.51 21.84
C TYR A 298 -5.31 -20.74 20.32
N LYS A 299 -6.39 -20.34 19.63
CA LYS A 299 -6.48 -20.42 18.17
C LYS A 299 -5.43 -19.54 17.49
N TRP A 300 -5.23 -18.34 18.00
CA TRP A 300 -4.23 -17.42 17.47
C TRP A 300 -2.82 -18.02 17.57
N PHE A 301 -2.41 -18.50 18.76
CA PHE A 301 -1.10 -19.13 18.92
C PHE A 301 -0.90 -20.33 17.99
N ARG A 302 -1.98 -21.08 17.69
CA ARG A 302 -1.93 -22.21 16.75
C ARG A 302 -1.74 -21.79 15.30
N VAL A 303 -2.35 -20.67 14.87
CA VAL A 303 -2.22 -20.18 13.49
C VAL A 303 -0.82 -19.64 13.23
N PHE A 304 -0.22 -19.03 14.26
CA PHE A 304 1.06 -18.32 14.14
C PHE A 304 2.23 -19.06 14.81
N ASP A 305 2.10 -20.36 15.09
CA ASP A 305 3.12 -21.14 15.81
C ASP A 305 4.46 -21.19 15.08
N ASN A 306 4.45 -21.46 13.78
CA ASN A 306 5.64 -21.54 12.94
C ASN A 306 6.31 -20.17 12.76
N GLU A 307 5.51 -19.10 12.62
CA GLU A 307 6.02 -17.73 12.41
C GLU A 307 6.85 -17.25 13.61
N TYR A 308 6.39 -17.54 14.83
CA TYR A 308 7.05 -17.11 16.07
C TYR A 308 7.86 -18.19 16.76
N GLU A 309 8.08 -19.34 16.11
CA GLU A 309 8.76 -20.53 16.65
C GLU A 309 8.26 -20.85 18.07
N ILE A 310 6.95 -20.97 18.20
CA ILE A 310 6.31 -21.33 19.46
C ILE A 310 6.43 -22.85 19.65
N GLU A 311 6.72 -23.28 20.88
CA GLU A 311 6.71 -24.70 21.23
C GLU A 311 5.35 -25.33 20.91
N ASP A 312 5.34 -26.62 20.51
CA ASP A 312 4.12 -27.32 20.12
C ASP A 312 3.03 -27.21 21.20
N LEU A 313 1.97 -26.46 20.86
CA LEU A 313 0.81 -26.18 21.70
C LEU A 313 0.23 -27.43 22.35
N TYR A 314 0.16 -28.55 21.63
CA TYR A 314 -0.43 -29.78 22.14
C TYR A 314 0.42 -30.42 23.25
N THR A 315 1.74 -30.22 23.19
CA THR A 315 2.67 -30.71 24.21
C THR A 315 2.70 -29.80 25.43
N VAL A 316 2.65 -28.49 25.22
CA VAL A 316 2.83 -27.49 26.29
C VAL A 316 1.53 -27.18 27.03
N ILE A 317 0.39 -27.21 26.34
CA ILE A 317 -0.94 -26.92 26.87
C ILE A 317 -1.86 -28.12 26.58
N PRO A 318 -1.87 -29.15 27.45
CA PRO A 318 -2.69 -30.33 27.25
C PRO A 318 -4.18 -29.98 27.18
N LYS A 319 -4.93 -30.69 26.32
CA LYS A 319 -6.39 -30.50 26.19
C LYS A 319 -7.13 -30.66 27.53
N SER A 320 -6.63 -31.52 28.43
CA SER A 320 -7.19 -31.69 29.77
C SER A 320 -7.10 -30.44 30.63
N LEU A 321 -6.02 -29.66 30.50
CA LEU A 321 -5.85 -28.38 31.20
C LEU A 321 -6.90 -27.38 30.71
N LEU A 322 -7.00 -27.18 29.39
CA LEU A 322 -7.99 -26.29 28.79
C LEU A 322 -9.43 -26.67 29.15
N ASN A 323 -9.77 -27.95 29.04
CA ASN A 323 -11.11 -28.43 29.40
C ASN A 323 -11.44 -28.15 30.87
N SER A 324 -10.47 -28.29 31.77
CA SER A 324 -10.65 -28.01 33.20
C SER A 324 -10.87 -26.50 33.44
N VAL A 325 -10.09 -25.66 32.75
CA VAL A 325 -10.22 -24.19 32.84
C VAL A 325 -11.59 -23.76 32.33
N TYR A 326 -12.02 -24.25 31.16
CA TYR A 326 -13.34 -23.95 30.61
C TYR A 326 -14.47 -24.45 31.50
N ALA A 327 -14.36 -25.66 32.06
CA ALA A 327 -15.37 -26.20 32.96
C ALA A 327 -15.54 -25.29 34.18
N TYR A 328 -14.45 -24.83 34.80
CA TYR A 328 -14.50 -23.90 35.91
C TYR A 328 -15.10 -22.55 35.50
N LEU A 329 -14.55 -21.89 34.48
CA LEU A 329 -14.99 -20.56 34.05
C LEU A 329 -16.48 -20.54 33.64
N ASN A 330 -17.01 -21.64 33.10
CA ASN A 330 -18.45 -21.75 32.79
C ASN A 330 -19.36 -21.82 34.03
N THR A 331 -18.81 -22.10 35.22
CA THR A 331 -19.53 -21.99 36.51
C THR A 331 -19.52 -20.57 37.09
N VAL A 332 -18.64 -19.71 36.58
CA VAL A 332 -18.47 -18.33 37.05
C VAL A 332 -19.48 -17.43 36.35
N GLY A 333 -20.21 -16.65 37.15
CA GLY A 333 -21.07 -15.58 36.66
C GLY A 333 -20.28 -14.31 36.33
N GLU A 334 -20.76 -13.18 36.82
CA GLU A 334 -20.10 -11.88 36.63
C GLU A 334 -18.77 -11.80 37.40
N ILE A 335 -17.72 -11.28 36.76
CA ILE A 335 -16.41 -11.04 37.36
C ILE A 335 -16.37 -9.59 37.84
N LYS A 336 -16.32 -9.38 39.15
CA LYS A 336 -16.31 -8.04 39.78
C LYS A 336 -14.98 -7.78 40.49
N PRO A 337 -14.56 -6.51 40.58
CA PRO A 337 -13.51 -6.12 41.50
C PRO A 337 -13.89 -6.54 42.93
N ILE A 338 -12.92 -7.05 43.68
CA ILE A 338 -13.10 -7.20 45.13
C ILE A 338 -13.09 -5.77 45.70
N LEU A 339 -14.25 -5.31 46.16
CA LEU A 339 -14.34 -4.08 46.94
C LEU A 339 -13.84 -4.40 48.35
N GLU A 340 -12.78 -3.72 48.78
CA GLU A 340 -12.25 -3.79 50.15
C GLU A 340 -13.27 -3.33 51.21
#